data_AF-A0A0S8FRV1-F1
#
_entry.id   AF-A0A0S8FRV1-F1
#
_cell.length_a   1.000
_cell.length_b   1.000
_cell.length_c   1.000
_cell.angle_alpha   90.00
_cell.angle_beta   90.00
_cell.angle_gamma   90.00
#
_symmetry.space_group_name_H-M   'P 1'
#
loop_
_entity.id
_entity.type
_entity.pdbx_description
1 polymer ?
#
loop_
_entity_poly.entity_id
_entity_poly.type
_entity_poly.pdbx_seq_one_letter_code
_entity_poly.pdbx_strand_id
1 'polypeptide(L)'
;MKGLLLPLLALALAPRALAQDGAERVLFDCEGGFDLGGVEARDVRLSLVPFDSGQALRLDAGHAQAWPGITLKPAGAPLDLSPYAYLKLDVRNVGQRAGTCALRVDNPGANGRDHCVQVGLGLQPGETRTITAELSQLGIRFSEPTEFIGMRGVPGSPGTFDATNVTQLLVFVPRPQEDHSFVIDNVRVGGRVRTVEPDAFFPFIDEFGQFAHADWPGKTHSVEELRARAAEEEADLAAHPGPAGWDEYGGWAAGPQLEATGAFRTEKVEGKWWLVDPNGRLFWSHGIDCVGLGGAVTPITDRRHYFAALPEGGDALAAFYDKGSWAPHGYYRGKGEYETFNFTAANARRRHGEQFEAVCFDLAHRRLRSWGMNTIGNWSDGRISGQQRTPYTTTVWFRAPEIEGSEGYWGRFPDPFHPDFAANLGRALREWQADSAADPWNIGYFV
;
A
#
# COMPACT_ATOMS: atom_id res chain seq x y z
N MET A 1 39.98 16.45 -50.72
CA MET A 1 39.46 15.06 -50.61
C MET A 1 40.30 14.31 -49.60
N LYS A 2 39.67 13.35 -48.91
CA LYS A 2 40.13 12.58 -47.73
C LYS A 2 39.86 13.26 -46.38
N GLY A 3 38.58 13.21 -45.98
CA GLY A 3 38.18 13.28 -44.57
C GLY A 3 38.40 11.92 -43.92
N LEU A 4 38.94 11.95 -42.71
CA LEU A 4 39.20 10.80 -41.86
C LEU A 4 37.92 10.51 -41.06
N LEU A 5 37.22 9.41 -41.35
CA LEU A 5 36.14 8.91 -40.51
C LEU A 5 36.75 8.23 -39.27
N LEU A 6 36.44 8.73 -38.07
CA LEU A 6 36.57 7.97 -36.83
C LEU A 6 35.41 6.95 -36.74
N PRO A 7 35.64 5.70 -36.32
CA PRO A 7 34.55 4.78 -36.06
C PRO A 7 33.90 5.13 -34.71
N LEU A 8 32.59 5.41 -34.71
CA LEU A 8 31.77 5.28 -33.50
C LEU A 8 31.76 3.79 -33.11
N LEU A 9 32.37 3.44 -31.98
CA LEU A 9 32.16 2.14 -31.36
C LEU A 9 30.80 2.16 -30.66
N ALA A 10 29.74 1.76 -31.36
CA ALA A 10 28.43 1.52 -30.76
C ALA A 10 28.43 0.13 -30.09
N LEU A 11 28.01 0.06 -28.82
CA LEU A 11 27.96 -1.17 -28.04
C LEU A 11 26.88 -2.11 -28.57
N ALA A 12 27.25 -3.34 -28.92
CA ALA A 12 26.34 -4.37 -29.39
C ALA A 12 25.80 -5.21 -28.22
N LEU A 13 24.48 -5.20 -28.02
CA LEU A 13 23.76 -6.22 -27.24
C LEU A 13 23.91 -7.56 -27.96
N ALA A 14 24.79 -8.44 -27.47
CA ALA A 14 24.83 -9.82 -27.93
C ALA A 14 23.80 -10.65 -27.15
N PRO A 15 22.83 -11.31 -27.81
CA PRO A 15 22.00 -12.30 -27.14
C PRO A 15 22.87 -13.52 -26.80
N ARG A 16 23.34 -13.62 -25.56
CA ARG A 16 23.85 -14.89 -25.02
C ARG A 16 22.67 -15.82 -24.74
N ALA A 17 22.85 -17.11 -25.07
CA ALA A 17 21.84 -18.15 -25.03
C ALA A 17 21.08 -18.24 -23.69
N LEU A 18 19.83 -18.68 -23.78
CA LEU A 18 18.88 -18.86 -22.68
C LEU A 18 19.49 -19.68 -21.53
N ALA A 19 19.65 -19.07 -20.36
CA ALA A 19 19.84 -19.81 -19.11
C ALA A 19 18.51 -20.48 -18.74
N GLN A 20 18.54 -21.79 -18.50
CA GLN A 20 17.34 -22.63 -18.30
C GLN A 20 16.79 -22.66 -16.86
N ASP A 21 17.45 -22.04 -15.89
CA ASP A 21 16.94 -21.91 -14.53
C ASP A 21 16.70 -20.42 -14.23
N GLY A 22 15.72 -20.09 -13.38
CA GLY A 22 15.29 -18.73 -13.03
C GLY A 22 16.34 -17.85 -12.30
N ALA A 23 17.59 -17.96 -12.71
CA ALA A 23 18.75 -17.19 -12.29
C ALA A 23 18.67 -15.77 -12.85
N GLU A 24 19.21 -14.83 -12.08
CA GLU A 24 19.24 -13.43 -12.48
C GLU A 24 20.19 -13.24 -13.67
N ARG A 25 19.74 -12.47 -14.66
CA ARG A 25 20.51 -12.07 -15.83
C ARG A 25 20.74 -10.56 -15.78
N VAL A 26 22.00 -10.15 -15.75
CA VAL A 26 22.39 -8.74 -15.86
C VAL A 26 22.04 -8.24 -17.27
N LEU A 27 21.28 -7.14 -17.32
CA LEU A 27 20.97 -6.39 -18.53
C LEU A 27 21.96 -5.23 -18.72
N PHE A 28 22.38 -4.62 -17.62
CA PHE A 28 23.30 -3.51 -17.60
C PHE A 28 24.14 -3.56 -16.31
N ASP A 29 25.45 -3.48 -16.49
CA ASP A 29 26.45 -3.21 -15.47
C ASP A 29 27.42 -2.15 -16.01
N CYS A 30 28.30 -1.64 -15.14
CA CYS A 30 29.29 -0.65 -15.54
C CYS A 30 30.68 -1.27 -15.80
N GLU A 31 30.72 -2.59 -16.05
CA GLU A 31 31.97 -3.31 -16.28
C GLU A 31 32.48 -3.14 -17.72
N GLY A 32 33.78 -3.35 -17.92
CA GLY A 32 34.34 -3.53 -19.27
C GLY A 32 34.39 -2.28 -20.16
N GLY A 33 34.49 -1.08 -19.58
CA GLY A 33 34.67 0.17 -20.33
C GLY A 33 33.36 0.86 -20.71
N PHE A 34 32.45 0.97 -19.74
CA PHE A 34 31.14 1.62 -19.89
C PHE A 34 31.23 3.06 -20.43
N ASP A 35 30.50 3.35 -21.52
CA ASP A 35 30.48 4.68 -22.16
C ASP A 35 29.44 5.61 -21.52
N LEU A 36 29.91 6.47 -20.61
CA LEU A 36 29.11 7.52 -19.99
C LEU A 36 28.51 8.51 -21.01
N GLY A 37 29.18 8.73 -22.14
CA GLY A 37 28.74 9.68 -23.16
C GLY A 37 27.49 9.25 -23.91
N GLY A 38 27.20 7.95 -23.94
CA GLY A 38 25.99 7.37 -24.54
C GLY A 38 24.75 7.42 -23.65
N VAL A 39 24.88 7.82 -22.38
CA VAL A 39 23.77 7.86 -21.43
C VAL A 39 23.04 9.20 -21.50
N GLU A 40 21.75 9.16 -21.80
CA GLU A 40 20.90 10.36 -21.73
C GLU A 40 20.76 10.80 -20.27
N ALA A 41 21.30 11.97 -19.94
CA ALA A 41 21.29 12.56 -18.60
C ALA A 41 20.51 13.87 -18.58
N ARG A 42 19.70 14.09 -17.53
CA ARG A 42 18.94 15.32 -17.30
C ARG A 42 19.20 15.78 -15.87
N ASP A 43 19.80 16.96 -15.72
CA ASP A 43 20.10 17.57 -14.40
C ASP A 43 20.80 16.59 -13.44
N VAL A 44 21.74 15.81 -13.98
CA VAL A 44 22.55 14.84 -13.23
C VAL A 44 23.95 14.80 -13.82
N ARG A 45 24.95 14.73 -12.94
CA ARG A 45 26.34 14.46 -13.33
C ARG A 45 26.65 12.98 -13.12
N LEU A 46 27.28 12.37 -14.12
CA LEU A 46 27.62 10.95 -14.12
C LEU A 46 29.13 10.74 -13.92
N SER A 47 29.48 9.71 -13.16
CA SER A 47 30.86 9.23 -13.04
C SER A 47 30.89 7.72 -12.73
N LEU A 48 31.98 7.05 -13.10
CA LEU A 48 32.23 5.67 -12.70
C LEU A 48 32.98 5.66 -11.37
N VAL A 49 32.53 4.83 -10.43
CA VAL A 49 33.16 4.66 -9.12
C VAL A 49 33.38 3.18 -8.82
N PRO A 50 34.39 2.82 -8.03
CA PRO A 50 34.53 1.44 -7.54
C PRO A 50 33.32 1.04 -6.69
N PHE A 51 32.80 -0.17 -6.94
CA PHE A 51 31.70 -0.75 -6.18
C PHE A 51 31.93 -2.26 -6.07
N ASP A 52 32.05 -2.74 -4.83
CA ASP A 52 32.51 -4.10 -4.52
C ASP A 52 33.77 -4.50 -5.30
N SER A 53 33.71 -5.55 -6.15
CA SER A 53 34.82 -6.02 -6.98
C SER A 53 34.88 -5.40 -8.38
N GLY A 54 34.06 -4.40 -8.66
CA GLY A 54 33.81 -3.83 -9.99
C GLY A 54 33.66 -2.31 -10.02
N GLN A 55 32.95 -1.80 -11.03
CA GLN A 55 32.59 -0.40 -11.23
C GLN A 55 31.06 -0.24 -11.19
N ALA A 56 30.60 0.89 -10.67
CA ALA A 56 29.19 1.28 -10.66
C ALA A 56 29.02 2.73 -11.16
N LEU A 57 27.79 3.06 -11.53
CA LEU A 57 27.42 4.40 -11.99
C LEU A 57 27.05 5.28 -10.80
N ARG A 58 27.80 6.36 -10.60
CA ARG A 58 27.43 7.43 -9.67
C ARG A 58 26.59 8.49 -10.39
N LEU A 59 25.47 8.83 -9.78
CA LEU A 59 24.54 9.88 -10.17
C LEU A 59 24.57 10.98 -9.12
N ASP A 60 25.13 12.13 -9.44
CA ASP A 60 25.01 13.35 -8.64
C ASP A 60 23.90 14.21 -9.26
N ALA A 61 22.68 14.04 -8.74
CA ALA A 61 21.46 14.69 -9.22
C ALA A 61 21.29 16.07 -8.59
N GLY A 62 20.99 17.05 -9.44
CA GLY A 62 20.57 18.38 -9.02
C GLY A 62 19.11 18.43 -8.58
N HIS A 63 18.55 19.63 -8.53
CA HIS A 63 17.14 19.87 -8.23
C HIS A 63 16.51 20.98 -9.09
N ALA A 64 17.09 21.25 -10.26
CA ALA A 64 16.55 22.20 -11.22
C ALA A 64 15.42 21.60 -12.07
N GLN A 65 15.38 20.26 -12.19
CA GLN A 65 14.27 19.54 -12.83
C GLN A 65 13.41 18.79 -11.82
N ALA A 66 12.17 18.48 -12.23
CA ALA A 66 11.27 17.68 -11.42
C ALA A 66 11.66 16.18 -11.36
N TRP A 67 12.50 15.69 -12.28
CA TRP A 67 12.97 14.30 -12.34
C TRP A 67 14.41 14.20 -12.87
N PRO A 68 15.40 14.78 -12.16
CA PRO A 68 16.81 14.64 -12.53
C PRO A 68 17.21 13.17 -12.51
N GLY A 69 17.98 12.73 -13.50
CA GLY A 69 18.32 11.33 -13.67
C GLY A 69 18.77 10.96 -15.07
N ILE A 70 18.77 9.66 -15.33
CA ILE A 70 19.26 9.06 -16.56
C ILE A 70 18.17 8.28 -17.29
N THR A 71 18.38 8.07 -18.58
CA THR A 71 17.63 7.13 -19.41
C THR A 71 18.59 6.14 -20.07
N LEU A 72 18.37 4.86 -19.82
CA LEU A 72 19.10 3.75 -20.41
C LEU A 72 18.22 3.12 -21.50
N LYS A 73 18.70 3.14 -22.74
CA LYS A 73 17.99 2.59 -23.90
C LYS A 73 18.70 1.32 -24.39
N PRO A 74 17.95 0.32 -24.87
CA PRO A 74 18.56 -0.79 -25.59
C PRO A 74 19.22 -0.25 -26.88
N ALA A 75 20.36 -0.81 -27.26
CA ALA A 75 21.10 -0.39 -28.46
C ALA A 75 20.39 -0.73 -29.79
N GLY A 76 19.24 -1.41 -29.74
CA GLY A 76 18.51 -1.89 -30.92
C GLY A 76 17.00 -1.96 -30.67
N ALA A 77 16.40 -3.10 -30.99
CA ALA A 77 14.98 -3.33 -30.78
C ALA A 77 14.59 -3.23 -29.28
N PRO A 78 13.32 -2.93 -28.97
CA PRO A 78 12.77 -3.07 -27.62
C PRO A 78 13.08 -4.44 -27.01
N LEU A 79 13.24 -4.48 -25.70
CA LEU A 79 13.51 -5.70 -24.95
C LEU A 79 12.20 -6.47 -24.70
N ASP A 80 12.21 -7.77 -25.00
CA ASP A 80 11.21 -8.70 -24.50
C ASP A 80 11.65 -9.22 -23.13
N LEU A 81 11.02 -8.68 -22.09
CA LEU A 81 11.21 -9.09 -20.70
C LEU A 81 10.08 -9.98 -20.18
N SER A 82 9.13 -10.39 -21.04
CA SER A 82 7.98 -11.22 -20.66
C SER A 82 8.30 -12.60 -20.08
N PRO A 83 9.51 -13.20 -20.26
CA PRO A 83 9.88 -14.41 -19.54
C PRO A 83 10.22 -14.21 -18.06
N TYR A 84 10.47 -12.97 -17.62
CA TYR A 84 11.00 -12.64 -16.30
C TYR A 84 9.94 -12.01 -15.41
N ALA A 85 9.95 -12.38 -14.12
CA ALA A 85 8.95 -11.90 -13.17
C ALA A 85 9.26 -10.48 -12.68
N TYR A 86 10.54 -10.14 -12.57
CA TYR A 86 10.99 -8.86 -12.04
C TYR A 86 12.24 -8.33 -12.73
N LEU A 87 12.46 -7.02 -12.58
CA LEU A 87 13.72 -6.32 -12.82
C LEU A 87 14.21 -5.70 -11.51
N LYS A 88 15.50 -5.82 -11.22
CA LYS A 88 16.14 -5.28 -10.02
C LYS A 88 17.25 -4.31 -10.36
N LEU A 89 17.47 -3.36 -9.46
CA LEU A 89 18.57 -2.39 -9.50
C LEU A 89 19.13 -2.23 -8.09
N ASP A 90 20.43 -2.41 -7.92
CA ASP A 90 21.09 -2.11 -6.65
C ASP A 90 21.38 -0.61 -6.57
N VAL A 91 21.11 -0.02 -5.41
CA VAL A 91 21.29 1.40 -5.16
C VAL A 91 21.88 1.65 -3.79
N ARG A 92 22.88 2.52 -3.73
CA ARG A 92 23.45 3.04 -2.50
C ARG A 92 23.32 4.55 -2.45
N ASN A 93 22.83 5.08 -1.34
CA ASN A 93 22.89 6.51 -1.06
C ASN A 93 24.30 6.88 -0.59
N VAL A 94 25.02 7.65 -1.40
CA VAL A 94 26.38 8.14 -1.07
C VAL A 94 26.39 9.63 -0.70
N GLY A 95 25.21 10.25 -0.60
CA GLY A 95 25.03 11.60 -0.11
C GLY A 95 25.01 11.67 1.42
N GLN A 96 24.83 12.89 1.93
CA GLN A 96 24.75 13.19 3.37
C GLN A 96 23.30 13.31 3.88
N ARG A 97 22.32 13.10 3.00
CA ARG A 97 20.88 13.29 3.27
C ARG A 97 20.11 12.04 2.87
N ALA A 98 19.01 11.77 3.58
CA ALA A 98 18.04 10.80 3.12
C ALA A 98 17.46 11.26 1.78
N GLY A 99 17.20 10.33 0.87
CA GLY A 99 16.65 10.66 -0.44
C GLY A 99 15.97 9.46 -1.09
N THR A 100 15.15 9.72 -2.10
CA THR A 100 14.47 8.68 -2.85
C THR A 100 15.14 8.50 -4.21
N CYS A 101 15.54 7.27 -4.52
CA CYS A 101 15.93 6.87 -5.87
C CYS A 101 14.80 6.05 -6.49
N ALA A 102 14.42 6.36 -7.72
CA ALA A 102 13.34 5.68 -8.42
C ALA A 102 13.84 5.02 -9.70
N LEU A 103 13.27 3.86 -10.00
CA LEU A 103 13.43 3.10 -11.23
C LEU A 103 12.10 3.10 -11.99
N ARG A 104 12.14 3.33 -13.30
CA ARG A 104 10.97 3.16 -14.18
C ARG A 104 11.33 2.34 -15.41
N VAL A 105 10.45 1.41 -15.75
CA VAL A 105 10.54 0.53 -16.93
C VAL A 105 9.43 0.94 -17.88
N ASP A 106 9.77 1.41 -19.08
CA ASP A 106 8.83 2.07 -20.00
C ASP A 106 8.51 1.23 -21.25
N ASN A 107 7.24 1.25 -21.63
CA ASN A 107 6.77 0.93 -22.98
C ASN A 107 6.61 2.22 -23.82
N PRO A 108 6.30 2.10 -25.13
CA PRO A 108 5.89 3.26 -25.91
C PRO A 108 4.69 3.98 -25.26
N GLY A 109 4.76 5.31 -25.16
CA GLY A 109 3.68 6.13 -24.59
C GLY A 109 3.68 6.22 -23.06
N ALA A 110 4.69 5.67 -22.37
CA ALA A 110 4.84 5.77 -20.92
C ALA A 110 4.77 7.23 -20.42
N ASN A 111 3.94 7.47 -19.39
CA ASN A 111 3.70 8.80 -18.83
C ASN A 111 4.04 8.91 -17.33
N GLY A 112 4.61 7.86 -16.73
CA GLY A 112 4.89 7.76 -15.29
C GLY A 112 3.72 7.20 -14.46
N ARG A 113 2.60 6.87 -15.09
CA ARG A 113 1.44 6.21 -14.49
C ARG A 113 1.00 4.99 -15.32
N ASP A 114 0.85 5.17 -16.61
CA ASP A 114 0.44 4.17 -17.58
C ASP A 114 1.63 3.74 -18.45
N HIS A 115 1.54 2.51 -18.98
CA HIS A 115 2.54 1.92 -19.88
C HIS A 115 3.96 1.88 -19.27
N CYS A 116 4.04 1.81 -17.94
CA CYS A 116 5.29 1.70 -17.21
C CYS A 116 5.12 0.97 -15.87
N VAL A 117 6.20 0.38 -15.38
CA VAL A 117 6.34 0.00 -13.97
C VAL A 117 7.29 1.00 -13.31
N GLN A 118 6.85 1.66 -12.23
CA GLN A 118 7.66 2.65 -11.52
C GLN A 118 7.74 2.31 -10.02
N VAL A 119 8.95 2.26 -9.49
CA VAL A 119 9.20 1.98 -8.06
C VAL A 119 10.20 3.00 -7.51
N GLY A 120 9.84 3.64 -6.41
CA GLY A 120 10.71 4.55 -5.66
C GLY A 120 11.11 3.94 -4.32
N LEU A 121 12.37 4.12 -3.94
CA LEU A 121 12.91 3.61 -2.69
C LEU A 121 13.58 4.75 -1.93
N GLY A 122 13.13 5.00 -0.69
CA GLY A 122 13.80 5.91 0.24
C GLY A 122 15.03 5.23 0.86
N LEU A 123 16.16 5.94 0.87
CA LEU A 123 17.43 5.48 1.43
C LEU A 123 18.01 6.51 2.39
N GLN A 124 18.43 6.07 3.58
CA GLN A 124 19.24 6.85 4.51
C GLN A 124 20.68 7.02 3.99
N PRO A 125 21.45 8.02 4.46
CA PRO A 125 22.86 8.16 4.10
C PRO A 125 23.66 6.87 4.35
N GLY A 126 24.40 6.41 3.36
CA GLY A 126 25.19 5.18 3.41
C GLY A 126 24.40 3.88 3.24
N GLU A 127 23.07 3.93 3.18
CA GLU A 127 22.23 2.75 3.02
C GLU A 127 22.32 2.19 1.60
N THR A 128 22.49 0.88 1.49
CA THR A 128 22.43 0.11 0.25
C THR A 128 21.19 -0.76 0.25
N ARG A 129 20.40 -0.71 -0.82
CA ARG A 129 19.20 -1.54 -1.01
C ARG A 129 19.05 -1.91 -2.48
N THR A 130 18.13 -2.84 -2.77
CA THR A 130 17.76 -3.21 -4.13
C THR A 130 16.33 -2.74 -4.43
N ILE A 131 16.16 -1.95 -5.48
CA ILE A 131 14.84 -1.63 -6.05
C ILE A 131 14.38 -2.85 -6.85
N THR A 132 13.16 -3.31 -6.64
CA THR A 132 12.54 -4.42 -7.41
C THR A 132 11.30 -3.91 -8.12
N ALA A 133 11.31 -3.92 -9.45
CA ALA A 133 10.18 -3.64 -10.32
C ALA A 133 9.54 -4.97 -10.75
N GLU A 134 8.34 -5.26 -10.23
CA GLU A 134 7.56 -6.45 -10.61
C GLU A 134 7.00 -6.28 -12.02
N LEU A 135 7.48 -7.09 -12.95
CA LEU A 135 7.05 -7.10 -14.36
C LEU A 135 5.87 -8.05 -14.60
N SER A 136 5.64 -8.99 -13.68
CA SER A 136 4.51 -9.92 -13.71
C SER A 136 4.05 -10.23 -12.29
N GLN A 137 2.80 -9.86 -11.97
CA GLN A 137 2.20 -10.18 -10.67
C GLN A 137 2.08 -11.70 -10.50
N LEU A 138 2.52 -12.23 -9.36
CA LEU A 138 2.60 -13.68 -9.06
C LEU A 138 3.55 -14.48 -9.97
N GLY A 139 4.32 -13.83 -10.85
CA GLY A 139 5.17 -14.50 -11.82
C GLY A 139 4.38 -15.40 -12.78
N ILE A 140 3.17 -14.99 -13.17
CA ILE A 140 2.33 -15.74 -14.09
C ILE A 140 1.90 -14.89 -15.29
N ARG A 141 1.49 -15.55 -16.36
CA ARG A 141 0.70 -14.98 -17.45
C ARG A 141 -0.39 -15.97 -17.83
N PHE A 142 -1.53 -15.47 -18.27
CA PHE A 142 -2.60 -16.35 -18.73
C PHE A 142 -2.36 -16.80 -20.18
N SER A 143 -2.75 -18.04 -20.49
CA SER A 143 -2.68 -18.61 -21.85
C SER A 143 -3.59 -17.88 -22.85
N GLU A 144 -4.66 -17.28 -22.34
CA GLU A 144 -5.65 -16.50 -23.09
C GLU A 144 -6.08 -15.24 -22.31
N PRO A 145 -6.68 -14.23 -22.98
CA PRO A 145 -7.19 -13.04 -22.30
C PRO A 145 -8.19 -13.42 -21.19
N THR A 146 -7.84 -13.07 -19.96
CA THR A 146 -8.63 -13.41 -18.76
C THR A 146 -9.12 -12.14 -18.08
N GLU A 147 -10.43 -12.03 -17.88
CA GLU A 147 -11.03 -10.85 -17.25
C GLU A 147 -10.99 -10.95 -15.73
N PHE A 148 -10.47 -9.88 -15.09
CA PHE A 148 -10.53 -9.72 -13.64
C PHE A 148 -11.39 -8.52 -13.26
N ILE A 149 -12.53 -8.82 -12.64
CA ILE A 149 -13.56 -7.85 -12.28
C ILE A 149 -13.37 -7.39 -10.83
N GLY A 150 -13.42 -6.07 -10.62
CA GLY A 150 -13.48 -5.49 -9.28
C GLY A 150 -12.19 -5.61 -8.47
N MET A 151 -11.05 -5.82 -9.12
CA MET A 151 -9.71 -5.84 -8.51
C MET A 151 -8.91 -4.59 -8.88
N ARG A 152 -8.09 -4.07 -7.96
CA ARG A 152 -7.16 -2.96 -8.23
C ARG A 152 -5.79 -3.43 -8.75
N GLY A 153 -5.38 -4.65 -8.37
CA GLY A 153 -4.21 -5.34 -8.89
C GLY A 153 -4.65 -6.68 -9.44
N VAL A 154 -4.19 -7.04 -10.64
CA VAL A 154 -4.70 -8.20 -11.38
C VAL A 154 -3.61 -9.27 -11.43
N PRO A 155 -3.92 -10.54 -11.11
CA PRO A 155 -2.99 -11.65 -11.28
C PRO A 155 -2.34 -11.67 -12.66
N GLY A 156 -1.03 -11.86 -12.73
CA GLY A 156 -0.26 -11.89 -13.97
C GLY A 156 -0.13 -10.57 -14.74
N SER A 157 -0.83 -9.50 -14.35
CA SER A 157 -0.79 -8.21 -15.04
C SER A 157 -0.21 -7.10 -14.17
N PRO A 158 0.82 -6.38 -14.65
CA PRO A 158 1.30 -5.13 -14.05
C PRO A 158 0.45 -3.90 -14.46
N GLY A 159 -0.82 -4.10 -14.85
CA GLY A 159 -1.69 -3.03 -15.33
C GLY A 159 -1.56 -2.81 -16.84
N THR A 160 -1.27 -1.58 -17.26
CA THR A 160 -1.16 -1.19 -18.69
C THR A 160 0.24 -1.42 -19.27
N PHE A 161 1.17 -1.96 -18.47
CA PHE A 161 2.52 -2.29 -18.90
C PHE A 161 2.58 -3.61 -19.67
N ASP A 162 3.37 -3.61 -20.74
CA ASP A 162 3.61 -4.74 -21.64
C ASP A 162 5.08 -5.18 -21.55
N ALA A 163 5.34 -6.29 -20.87
CA ALA A 163 6.71 -6.78 -20.71
C ALA A 163 7.36 -7.23 -22.04
N THR A 164 6.61 -7.41 -23.14
CA THR A 164 7.17 -7.83 -24.44
C THR A 164 7.82 -6.69 -25.23
N ASN A 165 7.57 -5.43 -24.83
CA ASN A 165 7.93 -4.25 -25.61
C ASN A 165 8.55 -3.14 -24.75
N VAL A 166 9.63 -3.45 -24.04
CA VAL A 166 10.31 -2.50 -23.15
C VAL A 166 11.30 -1.64 -23.93
N THR A 167 11.07 -0.33 -23.93
CA THR A 167 11.80 0.63 -24.76
C THR A 167 12.94 1.34 -24.04
N GLN A 168 12.85 1.50 -22.73
CA GLN A 168 13.87 2.20 -21.94
C GLN A 168 13.69 1.95 -20.44
N LEU A 169 14.76 2.17 -19.69
CA LEU A 169 14.79 2.22 -18.24
C LEU A 169 15.17 3.63 -17.80
N LEU A 170 14.51 4.18 -16.80
CA LEU A 170 14.86 5.47 -16.20
C LEU A 170 15.26 5.27 -14.76
N VAL A 171 16.32 5.96 -14.34
CA VAL A 171 16.71 6.05 -12.93
C VAL A 171 16.80 7.52 -12.56
N PHE A 172 16.01 7.95 -11.58
CA PHE A 172 15.83 9.37 -11.28
C PHE A 172 15.50 9.65 -9.81
N VAL A 173 15.66 10.91 -9.43
CA VAL A 173 15.25 11.41 -8.10
C VAL A 173 13.93 12.15 -8.28
N PRO A 174 12.82 11.75 -7.61
CA PRO A 174 11.51 12.35 -7.82
C PRO A 174 11.36 13.67 -7.07
N ARG A 175 11.22 14.77 -7.81
CA ARG A 175 10.95 16.14 -7.32
C ARG A 175 11.83 16.57 -6.13
N PRO A 176 13.17 16.45 -6.23
CA PRO A 176 14.05 16.85 -5.16
C PRO A 176 13.94 18.34 -4.85
N GLN A 177 14.20 18.72 -3.60
CA GLN A 177 14.31 20.11 -3.15
C GLN A 177 15.77 20.48 -2.80
N GLU A 178 16.68 19.51 -2.91
CA GLU A 178 18.11 19.64 -2.67
C GLU A 178 18.85 18.59 -3.51
N ASP A 179 20.17 18.70 -3.62
CA ASP A 179 20.98 17.76 -4.40
C ASP A 179 21.07 16.39 -3.72
N HIS A 180 21.12 15.32 -4.52
CA HIS A 180 21.27 13.95 -4.03
C HIS A 180 22.33 13.19 -4.82
N SER A 181 23.05 12.29 -4.13
CA SER A 181 24.08 11.44 -4.74
C SER A 181 23.78 9.97 -4.50
N PHE A 182 23.60 9.22 -5.58
CA PHE A 182 23.39 7.78 -5.55
C PHE A 182 24.45 7.05 -6.36
N VAL A 183 24.77 5.82 -5.97
CA VAL A 183 25.50 4.86 -6.79
C VAL A 183 24.52 3.75 -7.15
N ILE A 184 24.46 3.38 -8.43
CA ILE A 184 23.60 2.32 -8.92
C ILE A 184 24.40 1.26 -9.67
N ASP A 185 23.97 0.01 -9.57
CA ASP A 185 24.62 -1.12 -10.21
C ASP A 185 23.67 -2.31 -10.46
N ASN A 186 24.14 -3.30 -11.22
CA ASN A 186 23.50 -4.60 -11.42
C ASN A 186 22.02 -4.52 -11.84
N VAL A 187 21.73 -3.76 -12.89
CA VAL A 187 20.40 -3.79 -13.51
C VAL A 187 20.19 -5.19 -14.09
N ARG A 188 19.29 -5.97 -13.48
CA ARG A 188 19.15 -7.39 -13.77
C ARG A 188 17.70 -7.83 -13.77
N VAL A 189 17.38 -8.82 -14.58
CA VAL A 189 16.07 -9.46 -14.60
C VAL A 189 16.13 -10.84 -14.00
N GLY A 190 15.06 -11.30 -13.39
CA GLY A 190 15.01 -12.60 -12.75
C GLY A 190 13.60 -13.08 -12.47
N GLY A 191 13.52 -14.27 -11.87
CA GLY A 191 12.28 -15.01 -11.77
C GLY A 191 11.82 -15.55 -13.12
N ARG A 192 10.88 -16.48 -13.07
CA ARG A 192 10.32 -17.13 -14.26
C ARG A 192 8.83 -16.86 -14.32
N VAL A 193 8.35 -16.34 -15.44
CA VAL A 193 6.92 -16.23 -15.72
C VAL A 193 6.40 -17.58 -16.22
N ARG A 194 5.43 -18.15 -15.51
CA ARG A 194 4.72 -19.36 -15.95
C ARG A 194 3.45 -19.01 -16.70
N THR A 195 3.18 -19.72 -17.79
CA THR A 195 1.86 -19.68 -18.42
C THR A 195 0.89 -20.52 -17.58
N VAL A 196 -0.29 -19.97 -17.30
CA VAL A 196 -1.35 -20.61 -16.51
C VAL A 196 -2.65 -20.56 -17.32
N GLU A 197 -3.37 -21.68 -17.40
CA GLU A 197 -4.72 -21.73 -17.97
C GLU A 197 -5.72 -21.09 -16.99
N PRO A 198 -6.68 -20.27 -17.44
CA PRO A 198 -7.64 -19.61 -16.54
C PRO A 198 -8.42 -20.60 -15.66
N ASP A 199 -8.85 -21.72 -16.23
CA ASP A 199 -9.56 -22.79 -15.51
C ASP A 199 -8.71 -23.47 -14.42
N ALA A 200 -7.37 -23.40 -14.53
CA ALA A 200 -6.47 -23.90 -13.49
C ALA A 200 -6.21 -22.84 -12.39
N PHE A 201 -6.57 -21.59 -12.64
CA PHE A 201 -6.42 -20.49 -11.68
C PHE A 201 -7.70 -20.23 -10.89
N PHE A 202 -8.88 -20.30 -11.51
CA PHE A 202 -10.13 -20.15 -10.78
C PHE A 202 -10.61 -21.48 -10.20
N PRO A 203 -11.19 -21.50 -8.98
CA PRO A 203 -11.20 -20.41 -8.01
C PRO A 203 -9.82 -20.18 -7.38
N PHE A 204 -9.51 -18.93 -7.00
CA PHE A 204 -8.22 -18.55 -6.41
C PHE A 204 -8.32 -17.99 -4.99
N ILE A 205 -9.54 -17.94 -4.43
CA ILE A 205 -9.81 -17.51 -3.05
C ILE A 205 -10.34 -18.73 -2.28
N ASP A 206 -9.67 -19.11 -1.20
CA ASP A 206 -10.05 -20.26 -0.37
C ASP A 206 -11.25 -19.95 0.55
N GLU A 207 -11.66 -20.95 1.33
CA GLU A 207 -12.82 -20.85 2.24
C GLU A 207 -12.66 -19.80 3.36
N PHE A 208 -11.43 -19.37 3.65
CA PHE A 208 -11.10 -18.34 4.64
C PHE A 208 -10.92 -16.96 4.01
N GLY A 209 -11.09 -16.83 2.69
CA GLY A 209 -10.89 -15.57 1.97
C GLY A 209 -9.42 -15.28 1.62
N GLN A 210 -8.53 -16.28 1.74
CA GLN A 210 -7.10 -16.13 1.46
C GLN A 210 -6.78 -16.58 0.02
N PHE A 211 -5.61 -16.19 -0.49
CA PHE A 211 -5.14 -16.66 -1.79
C PHE A 211 -4.85 -18.17 -1.77
N ALA A 212 -5.52 -18.92 -2.65
CA ALA A 212 -5.50 -20.39 -2.65
C ALA A 212 -4.17 -20.98 -3.15
N HIS A 213 -3.49 -20.30 -4.09
CA HIS A 213 -2.37 -20.88 -4.84
C HIS A 213 -0.97 -20.58 -4.28
N ALA A 214 -0.87 -20.10 -3.05
CA ALA A 214 0.42 -19.92 -2.38
C ALA A 214 0.28 -20.07 -0.86
N ASP A 215 1.37 -20.47 -0.21
CA ASP A 215 1.49 -20.53 1.24
C ASP A 215 2.52 -19.50 1.73
N TRP A 216 2.29 -18.97 2.93
CA TRP A 216 3.18 -18.02 3.59
C TRP A 216 3.16 -18.25 5.10
N PRO A 217 4.18 -17.79 5.84
CA PRO A 217 4.19 -17.86 7.29
C PRO A 217 2.90 -17.26 7.89
N GLY A 218 2.12 -18.10 8.58
CA GLY A 218 0.86 -17.69 9.21
C GLY A 218 -0.38 -17.73 8.33
N LYS A 219 -0.33 -18.31 7.11
CA LYS A 219 -1.57 -18.72 6.41
C LYS A 219 -2.28 -19.78 7.23
N THR A 220 -3.61 -19.72 7.31
CA THR A 220 -4.39 -20.78 7.97
C THR A 220 -4.88 -21.81 6.96
N HIS A 221 -4.86 -23.08 7.35
CA HIS A 221 -5.32 -24.22 6.57
C HIS A 221 -6.51 -24.94 7.19
N SER A 222 -6.92 -24.55 8.40
CA SER A 222 -8.02 -25.19 9.13
C SER A 222 -8.63 -24.30 10.20
N VAL A 223 -9.84 -24.64 10.63
CA VAL A 223 -10.50 -23.98 11.78
C VAL A 223 -9.74 -24.27 13.08
N GLU A 224 -9.12 -25.45 13.19
CA GLU A 224 -8.30 -25.87 14.32
C GLU A 224 -7.08 -24.94 14.47
N GLU A 225 -6.42 -24.58 13.38
CA GLU A 225 -5.32 -23.60 13.39
C GLU A 225 -5.79 -22.20 13.80
N LEU A 226 -6.96 -21.74 13.32
CA LEU A 226 -7.54 -20.46 13.76
C LEU A 226 -7.74 -20.43 15.28
N ARG A 227 -8.23 -21.53 15.85
CA ARG A 227 -8.45 -21.69 17.30
C ARG A 227 -7.14 -21.81 18.07
N ALA A 228 -6.16 -22.57 17.57
CA ALA A 228 -4.84 -22.67 18.18
C ALA A 228 -4.16 -21.29 18.28
N ARG A 229 -4.20 -20.50 17.19
CA ARG A 229 -3.70 -19.13 17.18
C ARG A 229 -4.48 -18.19 18.10
N ALA A 230 -5.72 -18.49 18.45
CA ALA A 230 -6.46 -17.74 19.48
C ALA A 230 -5.86 -17.94 20.87
N ALA A 231 -5.48 -19.17 21.20
CA ALA A 231 -4.84 -19.47 22.48
C ALA A 231 -3.42 -18.88 22.56
N GLU A 232 -2.66 -18.92 21.46
CA GLU A 232 -1.33 -18.28 21.38
C GLU A 232 -1.41 -16.77 21.57
N GLU A 233 -2.35 -16.12 20.87
CA GLU A 233 -2.58 -14.67 21.01
C GLU A 233 -3.04 -14.30 22.42
N GLU A 234 -3.89 -15.09 23.06
CA GLU A 234 -4.31 -14.84 24.43
C GLU A 234 -3.12 -14.87 25.40
N ALA A 235 -2.21 -15.83 25.23
CA ALA A 235 -0.98 -15.90 26.03
C ALA A 235 -0.04 -14.72 25.76
N ASP A 236 0.10 -14.30 24.50
CA ASP A 236 0.91 -13.13 24.13
C ASP A 236 0.35 -11.83 24.72
N LEU A 237 -0.96 -11.59 24.61
CA LEU A 237 -1.63 -10.42 25.18
C LEU A 237 -1.54 -10.40 26.71
N ALA A 238 -1.57 -11.56 27.36
CA ALA A 238 -1.38 -11.66 28.80
C ALA A 238 0.08 -11.32 29.22
N ALA A 239 1.07 -11.72 28.41
CA ALA A 239 2.47 -11.39 28.64
C ALA A 239 2.80 -9.91 28.32
N HIS A 240 2.05 -9.29 27.42
CA HIS A 240 2.27 -7.94 26.92
C HIS A 240 1.01 -7.06 27.08
N PRO A 241 0.58 -6.72 28.32
CA PRO A 241 -0.66 -5.97 28.57
C PRO A 241 -0.65 -4.50 28.08
N GLY A 242 0.51 -4.01 27.63
CA GLY A 242 0.72 -2.68 27.09
C GLY A 242 1.52 -1.74 28.01
N PRO A 243 1.69 -0.46 27.62
CA PRO A 243 2.55 0.48 28.33
C PRO A 243 2.04 0.81 29.75
N ALA A 244 2.93 0.67 30.75
CA ALA A 244 2.64 1.00 32.15
C ALA A 244 2.64 2.51 32.46
N GLY A 245 3.26 3.32 31.60
CA GLY A 245 3.38 4.78 31.76
C GLY A 245 2.17 5.58 31.27
N TRP A 246 1.06 4.89 30.99
CA TRP A 246 -0.17 5.47 30.47
C TRP A 246 -1.24 5.58 31.54
N ASP A 247 -2.02 6.66 31.51
CA ASP A 247 -3.23 6.77 32.31
C ASP A 247 -4.40 5.96 31.69
N GLU A 248 -5.62 6.15 32.18
CA GLU A 248 -6.79 5.45 31.65
C GLU A 248 -7.10 5.80 30.20
N TYR A 249 -6.82 7.04 29.78
CA TYR A 249 -6.99 7.52 28.41
C TYR A 249 -5.76 7.28 27.54
N GLY A 250 -4.67 6.70 28.04
CA GLY A 250 -3.45 6.49 27.25
C GLY A 250 -2.55 7.72 27.14
N GLY A 251 -2.77 8.75 27.97
CA GLY A 251 -1.90 9.91 28.12
C GLY A 251 -0.68 9.60 28.98
N TRP A 252 0.35 10.44 28.89
CA TRP A 252 1.61 10.24 29.59
C TRP A 252 1.46 10.52 31.10
N ALA A 253 1.27 9.46 31.89
CA ALA A 253 0.92 9.55 33.31
C ALA A 253 2.00 10.25 34.16
N ALA A 254 3.28 10.06 33.82
CA ALA A 254 4.41 10.72 34.49
C ALA A 254 4.77 12.09 33.88
N GLY A 255 4.04 12.51 32.84
CA GLY A 255 4.25 13.78 32.16
C GLY A 255 3.69 14.98 32.94
N PRO A 256 3.82 16.19 32.38
CA PRO A 256 3.23 17.41 32.94
C PRO A 256 1.73 17.23 33.22
N GLN A 257 1.28 17.82 34.33
CA GLN A 257 -0.14 17.94 34.67
C GLN A 257 -0.63 19.31 34.22
N LEU A 258 -1.57 19.32 33.28
CA LEU A 258 -2.25 20.51 32.78
C LEU A 258 -3.67 20.58 33.35
N GLU A 259 -4.44 21.59 32.95
CA GLU A 259 -5.85 21.70 33.30
C GLU A 259 -6.66 20.52 32.76
N ALA A 260 -7.29 19.77 33.67
CA ALA A 260 -8.19 18.66 33.39
C ALA A 260 -9.60 19.21 33.13
N THR A 261 -10.03 19.18 31.87
CA THR A 261 -11.33 19.75 31.47
C THR A 261 -12.44 18.71 31.36
N GLY A 262 -12.11 17.42 31.55
CA GLY A 262 -13.03 16.31 31.33
C GLY A 262 -13.26 15.97 29.85
N ALA A 263 -12.54 16.62 28.92
CA ALA A 263 -12.55 16.34 27.49
C ALA A 263 -11.15 16.48 26.88
N PHE A 264 -10.94 15.87 25.72
CA PHE A 264 -9.74 16.11 24.93
C PHE A 264 -9.67 17.56 24.44
N ARG A 265 -8.47 18.13 24.45
CA ARG A 265 -8.21 19.48 23.92
C ARG A 265 -6.79 19.58 23.35
N THR A 266 -6.45 20.73 22.78
CA THR A 266 -5.08 21.01 22.31
C THR A 266 -4.39 22.01 23.22
N GLU A 267 -3.07 21.86 23.39
CA GLU A 267 -2.23 22.84 24.06
C GLU A 267 -0.83 22.84 23.46
N LYS A 268 -0.18 24.02 23.43
CA LYS A 268 1.21 24.14 23.02
C LYS A 268 2.11 24.13 24.26
N VAL A 269 2.83 23.04 24.46
CA VAL A 269 3.75 22.85 25.58
C VAL A 269 5.19 22.85 25.07
N GLU A 270 6.02 23.74 25.63
CA GLU A 270 7.42 23.91 25.22
C GLU A 270 7.61 24.08 23.70
N GLY A 271 6.70 24.83 23.07
CA GLY A 271 6.77 25.11 21.63
C GLY A 271 6.24 23.99 20.72
N LYS A 272 5.76 22.87 21.27
CA LYS A 272 5.21 21.74 20.51
C LYS A 272 3.71 21.60 20.73
N TRP A 273 2.98 21.22 19.69
CA TRP A 273 1.54 20.93 19.80
C TRP A 273 1.32 19.55 20.39
N TRP A 274 0.45 19.49 21.39
CA TRP A 274 -0.01 18.26 22.02
C TRP A 274 -1.53 18.24 22.04
N LEU A 275 -2.09 17.03 22.00
CA LEU A 275 -3.40 16.80 22.59
C LEU A 275 -3.21 16.73 24.11
N VAL A 276 -4.25 17.08 24.85
CA VAL A 276 -4.35 16.93 26.30
C VAL A 276 -5.57 16.09 26.56
N ASP A 277 -5.41 15.00 27.32
CA ASP A 277 -6.51 14.09 27.64
C ASP A 277 -7.46 14.69 28.69
N PRO A 278 -8.62 14.06 28.97
CA PRO A 278 -9.59 14.55 29.94
C PRO A 278 -9.03 14.80 31.35
N ASN A 279 -7.97 14.05 31.73
CA ASN A 279 -7.28 14.15 33.01
C ASN A 279 -6.16 15.20 33.02
N GLY A 280 -5.93 15.91 31.91
CA GLY A 280 -4.90 16.94 31.81
C GLY A 280 -3.49 16.41 31.54
N ARG A 281 -3.32 15.17 31.06
CA ARG A 281 -2.01 14.65 30.65
C ARG A 281 -1.76 14.86 29.17
N LEU A 282 -0.48 14.97 28.81
CA LEU A 282 -0.06 15.03 27.42
C LEU A 282 -0.44 13.74 26.70
N PHE A 283 -1.12 13.89 25.57
CA PHE A 283 -1.60 12.79 24.76
C PHE A 283 -1.04 12.89 23.34
N TRP A 284 -0.62 11.76 22.79
CA TRP A 284 -0.25 11.60 21.40
C TRP A 284 -1.14 10.52 20.79
N SER A 285 -1.99 10.92 19.84
CA SER A 285 -2.93 10.01 19.19
C SER A 285 -2.18 9.04 18.27
N HIS A 286 -2.07 7.77 18.68
CA HIS A 286 -1.47 6.71 17.88
C HIS A 286 -2.44 5.52 17.80
N GLY A 287 -2.93 5.24 16.60
CA GLY A 287 -4.01 4.29 16.35
C GLY A 287 -4.12 3.84 14.90
N ILE A 288 -5.09 2.97 14.63
CA ILE A 288 -5.40 2.43 13.31
C ILE A 288 -6.83 2.80 12.95
N ASP A 289 -7.09 3.15 11.69
CA ASP A 289 -8.42 3.35 11.13
C ASP A 289 -9.16 2.01 10.91
N CYS A 290 -10.46 2.05 10.72
CA CYS A 290 -11.29 0.90 10.33
C CYS A 290 -11.24 -0.27 11.34
N VAL A 291 -11.12 0.02 12.64
CA VAL A 291 -11.17 -1.01 13.69
C VAL A 291 -12.58 -1.59 13.75
N GLY A 292 -12.73 -2.85 13.34
CA GLY A 292 -14.03 -3.52 13.31
C GLY A 292 -13.99 -4.84 12.55
N LEU A 293 -15.17 -5.40 12.30
CA LEU A 293 -15.33 -6.69 11.63
C LEU A 293 -15.59 -6.56 10.12
N GLY A 294 -15.44 -5.36 9.54
CA GLY A 294 -15.73 -5.07 8.13
C GLY A 294 -14.54 -5.19 7.17
N GLY A 295 -13.34 -5.55 7.65
CA GLY A 295 -12.10 -5.43 6.89
C GLY A 295 -12.00 -6.25 5.59
N ALA A 296 -12.71 -7.37 5.50
CA ALA A 296 -12.75 -8.24 4.32
C ALA A 296 -14.17 -8.45 3.78
N VAL A 297 -15.02 -7.41 3.84
CA VAL A 297 -16.27 -7.37 3.07
C VAL A 297 -15.92 -7.18 1.60
N THR A 298 -16.40 -8.08 0.75
CA THR A 298 -16.15 -7.99 -0.69
C THR A 298 -17.42 -8.27 -1.49
N PRO A 299 -17.66 -7.57 -2.61
CA PRO A 299 -18.67 -7.98 -3.59
C PRO A 299 -18.44 -9.42 -4.04
N ILE A 300 -19.53 -10.13 -4.35
CA ILE A 300 -19.51 -11.48 -4.92
C ILE A 300 -20.33 -11.59 -6.21
N THR A 301 -21.29 -10.70 -6.47
CA THR A 301 -22.02 -10.63 -7.74
C THR A 301 -21.05 -10.54 -8.91
N ASP A 302 -21.25 -11.34 -9.96
CA ASP A 302 -20.37 -11.47 -11.14
C ASP A 302 -18.97 -12.05 -10.88
N ARG A 303 -18.62 -12.37 -9.63
CA ARG A 303 -17.29 -12.90 -9.24
C ARG A 303 -17.36 -14.11 -8.32
N ARG A 304 -18.50 -14.80 -8.24
CA ARG A 304 -18.68 -16.02 -7.44
C ARG A 304 -17.65 -17.11 -7.80
N HIS A 305 -17.27 -17.21 -9.07
CA HIS A 305 -16.25 -18.15 -9.55
C HIS A 305 -14.82 -17.89 -9.02
N TYR A 306 -14.59 -16.76 -8.32
CA TYR A 306 -13.30 -16.50 -7.68
C TYR A 306 -13.11 -17.32 -6.40
N PHE A 307 -14.21 -17.73 -5.78
CA PHE A 307 -14.24 -18.30 -4.45
C PHE A 307 -14.44 -19.81 -4.51
N ALA A 308 -13.56 -20.56 -3.87
CA ALA A 308 -13.61 -22.02 -3.84
C ALA A 308 -14.79 -22.53 -3.02
N ALA A 309 -15.14 -21.80 -1.96
CA ALA A 309 -16.29 -22.08 -1.13
C ALA A 309 -16.92 -20.78 -0.63
N LEU A 310 -18.24 -20.68 -0.77
CA LEU A 310 -19.07 -19.68 -0.11
C LEU A 310 -20.18 -20.43 0.65
N PRO A 311 -20.61 -19.97 1.84
CA PRO A 311 -21.60 -20.71 2.64
C PRO A 311 -22.91 -20.95 1.88
N GLU A 312 -23.45 -22.17 1.97
CA GLU A 312 -24.74 -22.53 1.40
C GLU A 312 -25.91 -22.10 2.31
N GLY A 313 -27.12 -22.14 1.77
CA GLY A 313 -28.33 -21.86 2.55
C GLY A 313 -28.50 -22.83 3.72
N GLY A 314 -28.60 -22.31 4.94
CA GLY A 314 -28.71 -23.10 6.18
C GLY A 314 -27.41 -23.20 6.98
N ASP A 315 -26.27 -22.80 6.42
CA ASP A 315 -25.03 -22.60 7.18
C ASP A 315 -25.16 -21.36 8.09
N ALA A 316 -24.69 -21.45 9.33
CA ALA A 316 -24.62 -20.31 10.25
C ALA A 316 -23.78 -19.15 9.68
N LEU A 317 -22.80 -19.44 8.81
CA LEU A 317 -21.98 -18.43 8.14
C LEU A 317 -22.73 -17.69 7.01
N ALA A 318 -23.90 -18.18 6.57
CA ALA A 318 -24.73 -17.45 5.62
C ALA A 318 -25.27 -16.12 6.20
N ALA A 319 -25.20 -15.93 7.51
CA ALA A 319 -25.49 -14.64 8.15
C ALA A 319 -24.52 -13.51 7.75
N PHE A 320 -23.41 -13.82 7.09
CA PHE A 320 -22.40 -12.85 6.65
C PHE A 320 -22.49 -12.44 5.17
N TYR A 321 -23.57 -12.85 4.49
CA TYR A 321 -23.97 -12.22 3.22
C TYR A 321 -24.68 -10.89 3.50
N ASP A 322 -24.42 -9.89 2.67
CA ASP A 322 -25.12 -8.61 2.69
C ASP A 322 -25.16 -8.00 1.28
N LYS A 323 -25.76 -6.81 1.13
CA LYS A 323 -25.88 -6.08 -0.13
C LYS A 323 -25.10 -4.77 -0.06
N GLY A 324 -24.32 -4.49 -1.10
CA GLY A 324 -23.74 -3.18 -1.37
C GLY A 324 -24.47 -2.50 -2.53
N SER A 325 -24.50 -1.17 -2.53
CA SER A 325 -25.10 -0.38 -3.61
C SER A 325 -24.26 0.81 -4.05
N TRP A 326 -23.07 0.96 -3.46
CA TRP A 326 -22.18 2.09 -3.72
C TRP A 326 -20.73 1.62 -3.85
N ALA A 327 -20.09 2.01 -4.94
CA ALA A 327 -18.66 1.88 -5.15
C ALA A 327 -18.11 3.21 -5.68
N PRO A 328 -16.98 3.71 -5.14
CA PRO A 328 -16.42 4.99 -5.56
C PRO A 328 -15.89 4.97 -7.00
N HIS A 329 -15.43 3.81 -7.47
CA HIS A 329 -14.81 3.60 -8.78
C HIS A 329 -14.85 2.13 -9.20
N GLY A 330 -14.44 1.85 -10.44
CA GLY A 330 -14.29 0.49 -10.96
C GLY A 330 -15.61 -0.17 -11.32
N TYR A 331 -15.58 -1.50 -11.48
CA TYR A 331 -16.67 -2.28 -12.09
C TYR A 331 -18.04 -2.06 -11.46
N TYR A 332 -18.13 -1.99 -10.12
CA TYR A 332 -19.41 -1.86 -9.42
C TYR A 332 -19.95 -0.43 -9.36
N ARG A 333 -19.22 0.58 -9.83
CA ARG A 333 -19.68 1.97 -9.80
C ARG A 333 -20.90 2.14 -10.71
N GLY A 334 -22.03 2.54 -10.13
CA GLY A 334 -23.27 2.78 -10.88
C GLY A 334 -23.99 1.50 -11.34
N LYS A 335 -23.60 0.31 -10.84
CA LYS A 335 -24.24 -0.97 -11.18
C LYS A 335 -25.54 -1.24 -10.38
N GLY A 336 -25.88 -0.39 -9.43
CA GLY A 336 -26.99 -0.62 -8.51
C GLY A 336 -26.58 -1.58 -7.38
N GLU A 337 -27.52 -2.40 -6.94
CA GLU A 337 -27.32 -3.34 -5.85
C GLU A 337 -26.51 -4.57 -6.30
N TYR A 338 -25.59 -5.02 -5.46
CA TYR A 338 -24.82 -6.24 -5.61
C TYR A 338 -24.66 -6.93 -4.25
N GLU A 339 -24.47 -8.24 -4.27
CA GLU A 339 -24.25 -9.05 -3.08
C GLU A 339 -22.78 -9.01 -2.66
N THR A 340 -22.56 -9.13 -1.35
CA THR A 340 -21.25 -9.12 -0.69
C THR A 340 -21.15 -10.26 0.31
N PHE A 341 -19.93 -10.64 0.67
CA PHE A 341 -19.67 -11.57 1.75
C PHE A 341 -18.55 -11.04 2.66
N ASN A 342 -18.68 -11.24 3.97
CA ASN A 342 -17.72 -10.79 4.98
C ASN A 342 -16.87 -11.94 5.54
N PHE A 343 -15.67 -12.14 4.97
CA PHE A 343 -14.75 -13.17 5.44
C PHE A 343 -14.16 -12.87 6.82
N THR A 344 -14.00 -11.60 7.21
CA THR A 344 -13.49 -11.22 8.54
C THR A 344 -14.44 -11.70 9.63
N ALA A 345 -15.74 -11.39 9.51
CA ALA A 345 -16.75 -11.81 10.47
C ALA A 345 -16.97 -13.33 10.45
N ALA A 346 -16.96 -13.96 9.27
CA ALA A 346 -17.07 -15.41 9.15
C ALA A 346 -15.89 -16.14 9.82
N ASN A 347 -14.66 -15.65 9.66
CA ASN A 347 -13.49 -16.22 10.33
C ASN A 347 -13.50 -15.98 11.83
N ALA A 348 -13.97 -14.82 12.28
CA ALA A 348 -14.19 -14.56 13.72
C ALA A 348 -15.20 -15.55 14.32
N ARG A 349 -16.29 -15.83 13.60
CA ARG A 349 -17.29 -16.85 13.97
C ARG A 349 -16.71 -18.25 14.07
N ARG A 350 -15.88 -18.66 13.09
CA ARG A 350 -15.17 -19.96 13.10
C ARG A 350 -14.23 -20.08 14.31
N ARG A 351 -13.52 -18.99 14.62
CA ARG A 351 -12.52 -18.92 15.68
C ARG A 351 -13.12 -18.90 17.09
N HIS A 352 -14.20 -18.16 17.30
CA HIS A 352 -14.72 -17.83 18.64
C HIS A 352 -16.16 -18.29 18.91
N GLY A 353 -16.84 -18.92 17.95
CA GLY A 353 -18.20 -19.42 18.14
C GLY A 353 -19.23 -18.29 18.22
N GLU A 354 -20.37 -18.54 18.88
CA GLU A 354 -21.52 -17.59 18.94
C GLU A 354 -21.15 -16.21 19.50
N GLN A 355 -20.18 -16.17 20.42
CA GLN A 355 -19.80 -14.96 21.14
C GLN A 355 -18.70 -14.17 20.42
N PHE A 356 -18.44 -14.47 19.14
CA PHE A 356 -17.31 -13.90 18.41
C PHE A 356 -17.29 -12.37 18.42
N GLU A 357 -18.43 -11.68 18.33
CA GLU A 357 -18.48 -10.21 18.35
C GLU A 357 -17.94 -9.66 19.68
N ALA A 358 -18.47 -10.14 20.80
CA ALA A 358 -18.03 -9.71 22.13
C ALA A 358 -16.53 -9.99 22.35
N VAL A 359 -16.07 -11.18 21.95
CA VAL A 359 -14.65 -11.55 22.04
C VAL A 359 -13.78 -10.65 21.16
N CYS A 360 -14.17 -10.42 19.90
CA CYS A 360 -13.40 -9.56 18.99
C CYS A 360 -13.39 -8.10 19.42
N PHE A 361 -14.47 -7.59 20.02
CA PHE A 361 -14.49 -6.22 20.54
C PHE A 361 -13.57 -6.05 21.74
N ASP A 362 -13.57 -7.02 22.66
CA ASP A 362 -12.59 -7.04 23.76
C ASP A 362 -11.14 -7.12 23.24
N LEU A 363 -10.90 -8.03 22.31
CA LEU A 363 -9.58 -8.20 21.70
C LEU A 363 -9.12 -6.94 20.98
N ALA A 364 -10.01 -6.16 20.35
CA ALA A 364 -9.64 -4.90 19.71
C ALA A 364 -8.97 -3.94 20.72
N HIS A 365 -9.58 -3.72 21.89
CA HIS A 365 -9.00 -2.88 22.94
C HIS A 365 -7.68 -3.43 23.47
N ARG A 366 -7.63 -4.74 23.74
CA ARG A 366 -6.43 -5.39 24.28
C ARG A 366 -5.26 -5.37 23.30
N ARG A 367 -5.51 -5.63 22.02
CA ARG A 367 -4.52 -5.58 20.94
C ARG A 367 -3.95 -4.18 20.81
N LEU A 368 -4.81 -3.17 20.67
CA LEU A 368 -4.36 -1.78 20.54
C LEU A 368 -3.45 -1.41 21.71
N ARG A 369 -3.88 -1.67 22.95
CA ARG A 369 -3.07 -1.37 24.14
C ARG A 369 -1.75 -2.14 24.16
N SER A 370 -1.78 -3.44 23.88
CA SER A 370 -0.60 -4.31 23.82
C SER A 370 0.42 -3.82 22.79
N TRP A 371 -0.05 -3.39 21.62
CA TRP A 371 0.78 -2.89 20.52
C TRP A 371 1.28 -1.45 20.72
N GLY A 372 1.01 -0.83 21.87
CA GLY A 372 1.40 0.56 22.13
C GLY A 372 0.60 1.57 21.32
N MET A 373 -0.67 1.26 21.03
CA MET A 373 -1.65 2.17 20.45
C MET A 373 -2.69 2.56 21.51
N ASN A 374 -3.06 3.84 21.53
CA ASN A 374 -4.00 4.43 22.50
C ASN A 374 -5.23 5.03 21.83
N THR A 375 -5.40 4.84 20.52
CA THR A 375 -6.50 5.46 19.77
C THR A 375 -7.16 4.44 18.84
N ILE A 376 -8.50 4.41 18.85
CA ILE A 376 -9.31 3.84 17.78
C ILE A 376 -9.48 4.94 16.72
N GLY A 377 -8.87 4.72 15.55
CA GLY A 377 -8.85 5.70 14.47
C GLY A 377 -10.18 5.84 13.75
N ASN A 378 -10.15 6.59 12.66
CA ASN A 378 -11.34 6.99 11.91
C ASN A 378 -12.03 5.78 11.25
N TRP A 379 -13.30 5.91 10.88
CA TRP A 379 -14.09 4.86 10.20
C TRP A 379 -14.17 3.51 10.95
N SER A 380 -14.01 3.54 12.27
CA SER A 380 -14.10 2.37 13.13
C SER A 380 -15.54 2.07 13.57
N ASP A 381 -15.79 0.84 14.03
CA ASP A 381 -17.11 0.42 14.50
C ASP A 381 -17.47 1.14 15.80
N GLY A 382 -18.57 1.91 15.78
CA GLY A 382 -19.07 2.66 16.93
C GLY A 382 -19.43 1.77 18.13
N ARG A 383 -19.75 0.48 17.90
CA ARG A 383 -20.05 -0.48 18.98
C ARG A 383 -18.80 -0.86 19.80
N ILE A 384 -17.62 -0.74 19.20
CA ILE A 384 -16.33 -0.94 19.89
C ILE A 384 -15.97 0.35 20.64
N SER A 385 -15.99 1.48 19.93
CA SER A 385 -15.65 2.80 20.50
C SER A 385 -16.54 3.16 21.69
N GLY A 386 -17.84 2.87 21.60
CA GLY A 386 -18.81 3.09 22.68
C GLY A 386 -18.63 2.23 23.93
N GLN A 387 -17.67 1.28 23.95
CA GLN A 387 -17.30 0.57 25.18
C GLN A 387 -16.46 1.41 26.14
N GLN A 388 -15.96 2.59 25.71
CA GLN A 388 -15.29 3.55 26.60
C GLN A 388 -14.07 2.95 27.32
N ARG A 389 -13.23 2.24 26.56
CA ARG A 389 -12.00 1.59 27.04
C ARG A 389 -10.73 2.08 26.33
N THR A 390 -10.89 2.76 25.20
CA THR A 390 -9.80 3.30 24.40
C THR A 390 -10.32 4.57 23.73
N PRO A 391 -9.58 5.69 23.80
CA PRO A 391 -9.96 6.90 23.10
C PRO A 391 -10.23 6.66 21.62
N TYR A 392 -11.15 7.42 21.03
CA TYR A 392 -11.55 7.22 19.65
C TYR A 392 -11.80 8.53 18.92
N THR A 393 -11.77 8.46 17.60
CA THR A 393 -12.29 9.52 16.72
C THR A 393 -13.54 9.02 16.01
N THR A 394 -14.44 9.94 15.66
CA THR A 394 -15.65 9.60 14.90
C THR A 394 -15.74 10.38 13.59
N THR A 395 -16.50 9.85 12.62
CA THR A 395 -16.71 10.50 11.32
C THR A 395 -18.15 10.97 11.17
N VAL A 396 -18.33 12.25 10.88
CA VAL A 396 -19.63 12.85 10.57
C VAL A 396 -19.79 12.93 9.07
N TRP A 397 -20.65 12.08 8.51
CA TRP A 397 -20.99 12.17 7.10
C TRP A 397 -22.21 13.04 6.89
N PHE A 398 -22.16 13.91 5.89
CA PHE A 398 -23.31 14.68 5.44
C PHE A 398 -23.31 14.81 3.91
N ARG A 399 -24.45 15.21 3.36
CA ARG A 399 -24.60 15.52 1.93
C ARG A 399 -25.12 16.94 1.79
N ALA A 400 -24.62 17.65 0.79
CA ALA A 400 -25.15 18.91 0.32
C ALA A 400 -25.11 18.92 -1.21
N PRO A 401 -25.89 19.78 -1.88
CA PRO A 401 -25.77 19.97 -3.31
C PRO A 401 -24.32 20.23 -3.71
N GLU A 402 -23.91 19.56 -4.79
CA GLU A 402 -22.53 19.57 -5.27
C GLU A 402 -22.30 20.76 -6.21
N ILE A 403 -21.07 21.26 -6.27
CA ILE A 403 -20.70 22.28 -7.25
C ILE A 403 -20.80 21.67 -8.66
N GLU A 404 -21.60 22.29 -9.55
CA GLU A 404 -21.98 21.76 -10.88
C GLU A 404 -20.77 21.32 -11.74
N GLY A 405 -19.64 22.02 -11.61
CA GLY A 405 -18.40 21.72 -12.34
C GLY A 405 -17.32 20.98 -11.54
N SER A 406 -17.61 20.51 -10.32
CA SER A 406 -16.61 19.80 -9.53
C SER A 406 -16.41 18.37 -10.02
N GLU A 407 -15.16 17.92 -9.95
CA GLU A 407 -14.71 16.57 -10.25
C GLU A 407 -13.86 16.06 -9.08
N GLY A 408 -13.79 14.74 -8.92
CA GLY A 408 -12.98 14.16 -7.87
C GLY A 408 -12.99 12.64 -7.89
N TYR A 409 -11.91 12.05 -7.38
CA TYR A 409 -11.74 10.60 -7.33
C TYR A 409 -12.77 9.93 -6.40
N TRP A 410 -13.11 10.58 -5.28
CA TRP A 410 -14.03 10.04 -4.26
C TRP A 410 -15.47 10.56 -4.38
N GLY A 411 -15.69 11.57 -5.20
CA GLY A 411 -16.96 12.28 -5.31
C GLY A 411 -16.75 13.72 -5.73
N ARG A 412 -17.86 14.44 -5.92
CA ARG A 412 -17.88 15.87 -6.19
C ARG A 412 -17.84 16.65 -4.89
N PHE A 413 -17.39 17.91 -4.96
CA PHE A 413 -17.31 18.76 -3.78
C PHE A 413 -18.71 19.32 -3.44
N PRO A 414 -19.15 19.25 -2.18
CA PRO A 414 -20.36 19.94 -1.74
C PRO A 414 -20.16 21.46 -1.85
N ASP A 415 -21.18 22.19 -2.27
CA ASP A 415 -21.18 23.64 -2.35
C ASP A 415 -21.39 24.25 -0.94
N PRO A 416 -20.36 24.87 -0.33
CA PRO A 416 -20.47 25.45 1.00
C PRO A 416 -21.36 26.71 1.06
N PHE A 417 -21.71 27.30 -0.09
CA PHE A 417 -22.59 28.46 -0.19
C PHE A 417 -24.04 28.09 -0.48
N HIS A 418 -24.33 26.82 -0.79
CA HIS A 418 -25.70 26.36 -0.96
C HIS A 418 -26.45 26.49 0.38
N PRO A 419 -27.69 27.03 0.40
CA PRO A 419 -28.44 27.25 1.65
C PRO A 419 -28.62 25.98 2.50
N ASP A 420 -28.70 24.82 1.85
CA ASP A 420 -28.85 23.53 2.54
C ASP A 420 -27.56 23.02 3.20
N PHE A 421 -26.38 23.56 2.87
CA PHE A 421 -25.10 23.06 3.38
C PHE A 421 -25.04 23.11 4.91
N ALA A 422 -25.24 24.30 5.48
CA ALA A 422 -25.22 24.50 6.93
C ALA A 422 -26.34 23.73 7.64
N ALA A 423 -27.53 23.65 7.01
CA ALA A 423 -28.67 22.93 7.57
C ALA A 423 -28.43 21.42 7.62
N ASN A 424 -27.83 20.84 6.58
CA ASN A 424 -27.53 19.42 6.49
C ASN A 424 -26.36 19.03 7.38
N LEU A 425 -25.28 19.82 7.39
CA LEU A 425 -24.16 19.62 8.31
C LEU A 425 -24.63 19.72 9.77
N GLY A 426 -25.42 20.74 10.11
CA GLY A 426 -25.95 20.91 11.45
C GLY A 426 -26.88 19.75 11.88
N ARG A 427 -27.61 19.15 10.94
CA ARG A 427 -28.42 17.95 11.21
C ARG A 427 -27.54 16.75 11.50
N ALA A 428 -26.56 16.49 10.64
CA ALA A 428 -25.59 15.41 10.84
C ALA A 428 -24.90 15.56 12.20
N LEU A 429 -24.35 16.74 12.52
CA LEU A 429 -23.69 16.99 13.80
C LEU A 429 -24.61 16.72 15.00
N ARG A 430 -25.90 17.06 14.94
CA ARG A 430 -26.85 16.79 16.04
C ARG A 430 -27.15 15.31 16.22
N GLU A 431 -27.22 14.54 15.13
CA GLU A 431 -27.39 13.08 15.19
C GLU A 431 -26.20 12.43 15.92
N TRP A 432 -24.98 12.88 15.62
CA TRP A 432 -23.76 12.37 16.29
C TRP A 432 -23.55 12.94 17.70
N GLN A 433 -24.04 14.16 17.97
CA GLN A 433 -23.94 14.83 19.27
C GLN A 433 -24.66 14.06 20.37
N ALA A 434 -25.76 13.38 20.05
CA ALA A 434 -26.58 12.65 21.02
C ALA A 434 -25.77 11.59 21.80
N ASP A 435 -24.79 10.95 21.15
CA ASP A 435 -24.12 9.77 21.70
C ASP A 435 -22.62 9.95 21.97
N SER A 436 -21.95 10.95 21.37
CA SER A 436 -20.47 11.03 21.40
C SER A 436 -19.88 12.37 21.85
N ALA A 437 -20.67 13.45 21.96
CA ALA A 437 -20.13 14.79 22.23
C ALA A 437 -19.82 15.03 23.72
N ALA A 438 -20.53 14.33 24.61
CA ALA A 438 -20.29 14.36 26.04
C ALA A 438 -19.42 13.18 26.51
N ASP A 439 -18.98 12.33 25.59
CA ASP A 439 -18.15 11.16 25.89
C ASP A 439 -16.69 11.60 26.08
N PRO A 440 -16.10 11.47 27.28
CA PRO A 440 -14.70 11.86 27.52
C PRO A 440 -13.71 11.03 26.72
N TRP A 441 -14.11 9.86 26.20
CA TRP A 441 -13.28 9.02 25.35
C TRP A 441 -13.21 9.49 23.89
N ASN A 442 -14.13 10.35 23.46
CA ASN A 442 -14.10 10.90 22.11
C ASN A 442 -13.07 12.04 21.99
N ILE A 443 -12.04 11.81 21.19
CA ILE A 443 -11.01 12.81 20.88
C ILE A 443 -11.58 13.93 20.01
N GLY A 444 -12.49 13.60 19.10
CA GLY A 444 -13.08 14.56 18.18
C GLY A 444 -13.65 13.95 16.90
N TYR A 445 -14.03 14.85 15.99
CA TYR A 445 -14.81 14.54 14.79
C TYR A 445 -14.01 14.85 13.51
N PHE A 446 -13.94 13.88 12.61
CA PHE A 446 -13.69 14.11 11.19
C PHE A 446 -15.02 14.39 10.49
N VAL A 447 -15.05 15.31 9.51
CA VAL A 447 -16.27 15.73 8.80
C VAL A 447 -16.08 15.63 7.29
#